data_AF-G9ZN48-F1
#
_entry.id   AF-G9ZN48-F1
#
_cell.length_a   1.000
_cell.length_b   1.000
_cell.length_c   1.000
_cell.angle_alpha   90.00
_cell.angle_beta   90.00
_cell.angle_gamma   90.00
#
_symmetry.space_group_name_H-M   'P 1'
#
loop_
_entity.id
_entity.type
_entity.pdbx_description
1 polymer ?
#
loop_
_entity_poly.entity_id
_entity_poly.type
_entity_poly.pdbx_seq_one_letter_code
_entity_poly.pdbx_strand_id
1 'polypeptide(L)'
;MFEENTNYDLFRKLHPRSFSEALVAKYAKSELENRAANGDGEAKMLLAIRASELREENRSIRPAARQKPRVASPVTFIFRMRLT
;
A
#
# COMPACT_ATOMS: atom_id res chain seq x y z
N MET A 1 18.76 8.76 -29.25
CA MET A 1 19.56 8.74 -28.01
C MET A 1 18.65 8.22 -26.91
N PHE A 2 18.74 6.93 -26.56
CA PHE A 2 18.13 6.46 -25.32
C PHE A 2 19.09 6.92 -24.23
N GLU A 3 18.79 8.06 -23.60
CA GLU A 3 19.49 8.46 -22.39
C GLU A 3 19.46 7.27 -21.44
N GLU A 4 20.64 6.81 -21.02
CA GLU A 4 20.80 5.72 -20.07
C GLU A 4 20.15 6.15 -18.76
N ASN A 5 18.84 5.91 -18.62
CA ASN A 5 18.13 6.22 -17.40
C ASN A 5 18.81 5.43 -16.29
N THR A 6 19.29 6.14 -15.28
CA THR A 6 19.85 5.50 -14.09
C THR A 6 18.78 4.70 -13.38
N ASN A 7 19.17 3.74 -12.55
CA ASN A 7 18.22 2.95 -11.77
C ASN A 7 17.31 3.86 -10.93
N TYR A 8 17.86 4.95 -10.39
CA TYR A 8 17.12 5.95 -9.64
C TYR A 8 16.10 6.71 -10.50
N ASP A 9 16.44 7.08 -11.73
CA ASP A 9 15.51 7.75 -12.65
C ASP A 9 14.32 6.86 -13.03
N LEU A 10 14.58 5.56 -13.22
CA LEU A 10 13.53 4.56 -13.44
C LEU A 10 12.65 4.42 -12.20
N PHE A 11 13.24 4.41 -11.00
CA PHE A 11 12.50 4.32 -9.76
C PHE A 11 11.58 5.53 -9.54
N ARG A 12 12.05 6.75 -9.81
CA ARG A 12 11.20 7.96 -9.71
C ARG A 12 9.95 7.88 -10.58
N LYS A 13 10.04 7.21 -11.74
CA LYS A 13 8.92 7.00 -12.67
C LYS A 13 7.91 5.96 -12.17
N LEU A 14 8.19 5.21 -11.11
CA LEU A 14 7.27 4.21 -10.52
C LEU A 14 6.11 4.81 -9.71
N HIS A 15 6.08 6.14 -9.57
CA HIS A 15 5.03 6.90 -8.87
C HIS A 15 4.19 7.71 -9.85
N PRO A 16 3.33 7.07 -10.66
CA PRO A 16 2.49 7.79 -11.61
C PRO A 16 1.43 8.61 -10.89
N ARG A 17 1.26 9.86 -11.31
CA ARG A 17 0.20 10.77 -10.86
C ARG A 17 -0.96 10.85 -11.85
N SER A 18 -0.74 10.39 -13.08
CA SER A 18 -1.69 10.41 -14.18
C SER A 18 -1.73 9.08 -14.94
N PHE A 19 -2.80 8.85 -15.72
CA PHE A 19 -2.94 7.63 -16.52
C PHE A 19 -1.82 7.47 -17.56
N SER A 20 -1.42 8.57 -18.20
CA SER A 20 -0.30 8.61 -19.15
C SER A 20 1.02 8.21 -18.49
N GLU A 21 1.26 8.65 -17.25
CA GLU A 21 2.44 8.27 -16.49
C GLU A 21 2.42 6.79 -16.08
N ALA A 22 1.24 6.17 -15.94
CA ALA A 22 1.15 4.76 -15.58
C ALA A 22 1.75 3.83 -16.65
N LEU A 23 1.68 4.22 -17.93
CA LEU A 23 2.36 3.49 -19.01
C LEU A 23 3.89 3.60 -18.90
N VAL A 24 4.38 4.79 -18.58
CA VAL A 24 5.81 5.05 -18.36
C VAL A 24 6.30 4.29 -17.12
N ALA A 25 5.51 4.27 -16.05
CA ALA A 25 5.79 3.53 -14.83
C ALA A 25 5.88 2.02 -15.09
N LYS A 26 4.99 1.47 -15.93
CA LYS A 26 5.07 0.07 -16.35
C LYS A 26 6.37 -0.24 -17.08
N TYR A 27 6.73 0.61 -18.04
CA TYR A 27 8.00 0.45 -18.77
C TYR A 27 9.20 0.52 -17.82
N ALA A 28 9.25 1.54 -16.95
CA ALA A 28 10.34 1.71 -16.00
C ALA A 28 10.47 0.54 -15.01
N LYS A 29 9.32 -0.05 -14.61
CA LYS A 29 9.29 -1.25 -13.79
C LYS A 29 9.92 -2.44 -14.50
N SER A 30 9.50 -2.72 -15.74
CA SER A 30 10.03 -3.84 -16.52
C SER A 30 11.53 -3.69 -16.77
N GLU A 31 12.00 -2.48 -17.02
CA GLU A 31 13.43 -2.20 -17.17
C GLU A 31 14.22 -2.48 -15.88
N LEU A 32 13.71 -2.05 -14.71
CA LEU A 32 14.33 -2.37 -13.42
C LEU A 32 14.31 -3.88 -13.12
N GLU A 33 13.23 -4.59 -13.47
CA GLU A 33 13.14 -6.04 -13.32
C GLU A 33 14.18 -6.76 -14.18
N ASN A 34 14.38 -6.32 -15.42
CA ASN A 34 15.41 -6.84 -16.32
C ASN A 34 16.82 -6.61 -15.74
N ARG A 35 17.10 -5.40 -15.23
CA ARG A 35 18.41 -5.09 -14.61
C ARG A 35 18.66 -5.91 -13.35
N ALA A 36 17.64 -6.04 -12.49
CA ALA A 36 17.73 -6.89 -11.31
C ALA A 36 17.96 -8.36 -11.67
N ALA A 37 17.35 -8.86 -12.75
CA ALA A 37 17.60 -10.21 -13.26
C ALA A 37 19.02 -10.39 -13.81
N ASN A 38 19.62 -9.32 -14.37
CA ASN A 38 21.00 -9.30 -14.83
C ASN A 38 22.04 -9.13 -13.71
N GLY A 39 21.61 -9.11 -12.44
CA GLY A 39 22.50 -9.03 -11.28
C GLY A 39 22.74 -7.62 -10.74
N ASP A 40 21.99 -6.63 -11.20
CA ASP A 40 22.04 -5.27 -10.63
C ASP A 40 21.39 -5.24 -9.24
N GLY A 41 22.24 -5.17 -8.21
CA GLY A 41 21.80 -5.14 -6.81
C GLY A 41 21.01 -3.88 -6.45
N GLU A 42 21.29 -2.75 -7.09
CA GLU A 42 20.59 -1.50 -6.85
C GLU A 42 19.15 -1.59 -7.39
N ALA A 43 18.99 -2.09 -8.61
CA ALA A 43 17.66 -2.30 -9.20
C ALA A 43 16.79 -3.23 -8.34
N LYS A 44 17.39 -4.30 -7.80
CA LYS A 44 16.71 -5.23 -6.88
C LYS A 44 16.27 -4.55 -5.58
N MET A 45 17.12 -3.70 -5.01
CA MET A 45 16.81 -2.93 -3.80
C MET A 45 15.65 -1.95 -4.06
N LEU A 46 15.69 -1.21 -5.17
CA LEU A 46 14.66 -0.23 -5.53
C LEU A 46 13.29 -0.88 -5.76
N LEU A 47 13.26 -2.05 -6.41
CA LEU A 47 12.02 -2.83 -6.55
C LEU A 47 11.47 -3.29 -5.19
N ALA A 48 12.33 -3.68 -4.25
CA ALA A 48 11.91 -4.07 -2.92
C ALA A 48 11.31 -2.88 -2.13
N ILE A 49 11.92 -1.69 -2.25
CA ILE A 49 11.38 -0.45 -1.66
C ILE A 49 9.99 -0.17 -2.22
N ARG A 50 9.81 -0.18 -3.55
CA ARG A 50 8.50 0.08 -4.18
C ARG A 50 7.44 -0.94 -3.74
N ALA A 51 7.82 -2.21 -3.62
CA ALA A 51 6.93 -3.25 -3.13
C ALA A 51 6.50 -3.03 -1.66
N SER A 52 7.39 -2.47 -0.83
CA SER A 52 7.07 -2.10 0.55
C SER A 52 6.10 -0.93 0.61
N GLU A 53 6.36 0.14 -0.13
CA GLU A 53 5.48 1.31 -0.21
C GLU A 53 4.06 0.94 -0.65
N LEU A 54 3.93 0.11 -1.70
CA LEU A 54 2.63 -0.38 -2.16
C LEU A 54 1.88 -1.16 -1.08
N ARG A 55 2.59 -1.93 -0.23
CA ARG A 55 1.95 -2.63 0.89
C ARG A 55 1.44 -1.66 1.95
N GLU A 56 2.16 -0.58 2.21
CA GLU A 56 1.76 0.47 3.14
C GLU A 56 0.57 1.29 2.60
N GLU A 57 0.63 1.70 1.33
CA GLU A 57 -0.49 2.35 0.62
C GLU A 57 -1.76 1.49 0.71
N ASN A 58 -1.67 0.20 0.42
CA ASN A 58 -2.81 -0.73 0.52
C ASN A 58 -3.33 -0.92 1.96
N ARG A 59 -2.45 -0.85 2.97
CA ARG A 59 -2.87 -0.89 4.39
C ARG A 59 -3.61 0.39 4.78
N SER A 60 -3.16 1.55 4.31
CA SER A 60 -3.83 2.83 4.56
C SER A 60 -5.23 2.90 3.95
N ILE A 61 -5.47 2.21 2.83
CA ILE A 61 -6.78 2.20 2.16
C ILE A 61 -7.76 1.23 2.83
N ARG A 62 -7.27 0.20 3.54
CA ARG A 62 -8.16 -0.73 4.25
C ARG A 62 -8.81 0.01 5.42
N PRO A 63 -10.14 0.19 5.44
CA PRO A 63 -10.80 0.71 6.61
C PRO A 63 -10.52 -0.24 7.77
N ALA A 64 -10.05 0.30 8.91
CA ALA A 64 -9.92 -0.47 10.15
C ALA A 64 -11.19 -1.30 10.31
N ALA A 65 -11.05 -2.63 10.45
CA ALA A 65 -12.17 -3.54 10.55
C ALA A 65 -13.18 -2.95 11.54
N ARG A 66 -14.37 -2.57 11.03
CA ARG A 66 -15.47 -1.99 11.82
C ARG A 66 -15.66 -2.91 13.02
N GLN A 67 -15.19 -2.51 14.20
CA GLN A 67 -15.50 -3.21 15.43
C GLN A 67 -17.02 -3.18 15.52
N LYS A 68 -17.66 -4.34 15.39
CA LYS A 68 -19.11 -4.44 15.56
C LYS A 68 -19.42 -3.83 16.93
N PRO A 69 -20.36 -2.88 17.04
CA PRO A 69 -20.72 -2.34 18.35
C PRO A 69 -21.11 -3.51 19.24
N ARG A 70 -20.42 -3.62 20.37
CA ARG A 70 -20.66 -4.63 21.38
C ARG A 70 -22.10 -4.44 21.84
N VAL A 71 -23.00 -5.34 21.45
CA VAL A 71 -24.41 -5.30 21.84
C VAL A 71 -24.43 -5.30 23.37
N ALA A 72 -24.83 -4.17 23.96
CA ALA A 72 -24.98 -4.07 25.40
C ALA A 72 -26.09 -5.06 25.81
N SER A 73 -25.74 -6.00 26.68
CA SER A 73 -26.71 -6.90 27.31
C SER A 73 -27.81 -6.07 27.97
N PRO A 74 -29.11 -6.44 27.82
CA PRO A 74 -30.18 -5.67 28.42
C PRO A 74 -30.05 -5.68 29.94
N VAL A 75 -29.94 -4.49 30.53
CA VAL A 75 -29.93 -4.31 31.99
C VAL A 75 -31.36 -4.57 32.49
N THR A 76 -31.54 -5.68 33.19
CA THR A 76 -32.80 -5.99 33.88
C THR A 76 -32.92 -5.09 35.11
N PHE A 77 -33.72 -4.03 35.02
CA PHE A 77 -34.06 -3.20 36.18
C PHE A 77 -35.08 -3.95 37.05
N ILE A 78 -34.63 -4.52 38.16
CA ILE A 78 -35.51 -5.07 39.19
C ILE A 78 -35.98 -3.91 40.07
N PHE A 79 -37.19 -3.40 39.82
CA PHE A 79 -37.86 -2.48 40.73
C PHE A 79 -38.35 -3.26 41.95
N ARG A 80 -37.74 -3.00 43.11
CA ARG A 80 -38.17 -3.56 44.40
C ARG A 80 -39.01 -2.52 45.13
N MET A 81 -40.32 -2.57 44.94
CA MET A 81 -41.28 -1.77 45.71
C MET A 81 -41.32 -2.29 47.15
N ARG A 82 -41.05 -1.43 48.15
CA ARG A 82 -41.40 -1.69 49.55
C ARG A 82 -42.77 -1.07 49.80
N LEU A 83 -43.77 -1.89 50.13
CA LEU A 83 -44.99 -1.40 50.78
C LEU A 83 -44.65 -1.08 52.24
N THR A 84 -44.97 0.15 52.65
CA THR A 84 -45.15 0.55 54.05
C THR A 84 -46.42 -0.05 54.62
#